data_AF-A0A7C3QYA3-F1
#
_entry.id   AF-A0A7C3QYA3-F1
#
_cell.length_a   1.000
_cell.length_b   1.000
_cell.length_c   1.000
_cell.angle_alpha   90.00
_cell.angle_beta   90.00
_cell.angle_gamma   90.00
#
_symmetry.space_group_name_H-M   'P 1'
#
loop_
_entity.id
_entity.type
_entity.pdbx_description
1 polymer ?
#
loop_
_entity_poly.entity_id
_entity_poly.type
_entity_poly.pdbx_seq_one_letter_code
_entity_poly.pdbx_strand_id
1 'polypeptide(L)'
;LGRKLLALLESVFETMPVMGRIYSFIKNISQNLINEKKSTRFKEVVKIEFFSGSYTIGFVTGKEKGTGMLNIFVPTVPNVSTGFYLIVPEDKVEKLNISVGDAIKIVISGGLFSPERNGTHQDRSNRSEKT
;
A
#
# COMPACT_ATOMS: atom_id res chain seq x y z
N LEU A 1 9.41 35.72 7.87
CA LEU A 1 8.26 35.10 7.17
C LEU A 1 8.05 33.61 7.51
N GLY A 2 9.11 32.78 7.62
CA GLY A 2 8.99 31.32 7.80
C GLY A 2 7.98 30.82 8.84
N ARG A 3 7.84 31.46 10.02
CA ARG A 3 6.86 31.05 11.05
C ARG A 3 5.39 31.14 10.60
N LYS A 4 5.05 32.06 9.69
CA LYS A 4 3.69 32.15 9.12
C LYS A 4 3.46 31.10 8.03
N LEU A 5 4.51 30.67 7.32
CA LEU A 5 4.45 29.59 6.34
C LEU A 5 4.31 28.23 7.03
N LEU A 6 5.04 28.02 8.14
CA LEU A 6 4.87 26.86 9.02
C LEU A 6 3.44 26.79 9.59
N ALA A 7 2.92 27.88 10.17
CA ALA A 7 1.54 27.91 10.67
C ALA A 7 0.47 27.66 9.59
N LEU A 8 0.71 28.07 8.34
CA LEU A 8 -0.16 27.74 7.21
C LEU A 8 -0.09 26.24 6.83
N LEU A 9 1.10 25.63 6.88
CA LEU A 9 1.26 24.19 6.66
C LEU A 9 0.62 23.39 7.80
N GLU A 10 0.83 23.78 9.06
CA GLU A 10 0.19 23.19 10.24
C GLU A 10 -1.33 23.25 10.13
N SER A 11 -1.90 24.41 9.76
CA SER A 11 -3.36 24.54 9.56
C SER A 11 -3.90 23.68 8.40
N VAL A 12 -3.14 23.49 7.31
CA VAL A 12 -3.52 22.58 6.22
C VAL A 12 -3.46 21.11 6.66
N PHE A 13 -2.53 20.74 7.54
CA PHE A 13 -2.49 19.41 8.18
C PHE A 13 -3.65 19.22 9.18
N GLU A 14 -3.96 20.21 10.02
CA GLU A 14 -5.10 20.19 10.94
C GLU A 14 -6.44 20.07 10.21
N THR A 15 -6.53 20.62 9.00
CA THR A 15 -7.73 20.58 8.15
C THR A 15 -7.69 19.48 7.08
N MET A 16 -6.91 18.40 7.24
CA MET A 16 -6.92 17.28 6.28
C MET A 16 -8.06 16.26 6.56
N PRO A 17 -9.23 16.32 5.86
CA PRO A 17 -10.29 15.32 6.01
C PRO A 17 -9.90 13.93 5.47
N VAL A 18 -8.77 13.85 4.77
CA VAL A 18 -8.30 12.61 4.14
C VAL A 18 -7.83 11.61 5.20
N MET A 19 -7.07 12.05 6.21
CA MET A 19 -6.54 11.15 7.25
C MET A 19 -7.65 10.43 8.01
N GLY A 20 -8.72 11.13 8.39
CA GLY A 20 -9.90 10.50 9.01
C GLY A 20 -10.49 9.39 8.13
N ARG A 21 -10.66 9.64 6.82
CA ARG A 21 -11.16 8.64 5.86
C ARG A 21 -10.20 7.47 5.67
N ILE A 22 -8.88 7.73 5.61
CA ILE A 22 -7.82 6.73 5.51
C ILE A 22 -7.85 5.81 6.74
N TYR A 23 -7.80 6.37 7.95
CA TYR A 23 -7.84 5.58 9.18
C TYR A 23 -9.17 4.84 9.36
N SER A 24 -10.31 5.42 8.94
CA SER A 24 -11.59 4.70 8.89
C SER A 24 -11.57 3.54 7.90
N PHE A 25 -11.01 3.73 6.69
CA PHE A 25 -10.88 2.67 5.69
C PHE A 25 -9.95 1.54 6.19
N ILE A 26 -8.78 1.88 6.74
CA ILE A 26 -7.85 0.93 7.38
C ILE A 26 -8.54 0.21 8.55
N LYS A 27 -9.30 0.91 9.40
CA LYS A 27 -10.02 0.33 10.56
C LYS A 27 -11.13 -0.63 10.10
N ASN A 28 -11.86 -0.28 9.06
CA ASN A 28 -12.86 -1.17 8.44
C ASN A 28 -12.17 -2.41 7.82
N ILE A 29 -11.01 -2.22 7.18
CA ILE A 29 -10.11 -3.30 6.72
C ILE A 29 -9.22 -3.85 7.87
N SER A 30 -9.59 -3.62 9.12
CA SER A 30 -9.04 -4.33 10.28
C SER A 30 -10.13 -5.19 10.92
N GLN A 31 -11.30 -4.60 11.15
CA GLN A 31 -12.40 -5.18 11.93
C GLN A 31 -13.06 -6.42 11.30
N ASN A 32 -13.10 -6.55 9.97
CA ASN A 32 -13.69 -7.72 9.32
C ASN A 32 -12.82 -8.14 8.13
N LEU A 33 -12.01 -9.22 8.04
CA LEU A 33 -11.47 -10.27 8.93
C LEU A 33 -12.21 -10.66 10.20
N ILE A 34 -11.91 -10.03 11.35
CA ILE A 34 -12.22 -10.59 12.69
C ILE A 34 -13.67 -11.10 12.74
N ASN A 35 -14.60 -10.35 12.14
CA ASN A 35 -15.92 -10.87 11.80
C ASN A 35 -15.97 -11.51 10.40
N GLU A 36 -15.82 -12.82 10.34
CA GLU A 36 -16.11 -13.61 9.13
C GLU A 36 -17.61 -13.57 8.79
N LYS A 37 -18.04 -12.68 7.88
CA LYS A 37 -19.28 -12.85 7.06
C LYS A 37 -19.37 -11.87 5.88
N LYS A 38 -18.80 -12.33 4.75
CA LYS A 38 -19.06 -11.93 3.35
C LYS A 38 -18.59 -10.55 2.81
N SER A 39 -18.15 -10.64 1.55
CA SER A 39 -17.93 -9.58 0.53
C SER A 39 -16.74 -8.61 0.67
N THR A 40 -15.84 -8.72 -0.32
CA THR A 40 -14.90 -7.67 -0.79
C THR A 40 -13.98 -6.96 0.22
N ARG A 41 -13.57 -7.60 1.31
CA ARG A 41 -12.32 -7.18 1.98
C ARG A 41 -11.10 -7.57 1.13
N PHE A 42 -10.20 -6.61 0.94
CA PHE A 42 -8.81 -6.82 0.55
C PHE A 42 -8.08 -7.80 1.49
N LYS A 43 -7.69 -8.95 0.97
CA LYS A 43 -7.11 -10.04 1.78
C LYS A 43 -5.59 -9.94 1.90
N GLU A 44 -4.93 -9.58 0.81
CA GLU A 44 -3.48 -9.66 0.66
C GLU A 44 -2.95 -8.40 -0.02
N VAL A 45 -1.77 -7.95 0.40
CA VAL A 45 -1.01 -6.90 -0.27
C VAL A 45 -0.06 -7.56 -1.26
N VAL A 46 0.02 -7.02 -2.46
CA VAL A 46 0.85 -7.57 -3.54
C VAL A 46 1.65 -6.48 -4.25
N LYS A 47 2.78 -6.88 -4.80
CA LYS A 47 3.59 -6.11 -5.74
C LYS A 47 3.36 -6.69 -7.13
N ILE A 48 3.01 -5.84 -8.08
CA ILE A 48 2.81 -6.21 -9.49
C ILE A 48 3.61 -5.28 -10.39
N GLU A 49 4.05 -5.78 -11.55
CA GLU A 49 4.65 -4.95 -12.59
C GLU A 49 3.57 -4.04 -13.22
N PHE A 50 3.91 -2.78 -13.50
CA PHE A 50 2.97 -1.77 -14.02
C PHE A 50 3.40 -1.26 -15.40
N PHE A 51 4.65 -0.82 -15.51
CA PHE A 51 5.39 -0.70 -16.77
C PHE A 51 6.67 -1.53 -16.67
N SER A 52 7.31 -1.87 -17.79
CA SER A 52 8.52 -2.71 -17.84
C SER A 52 9.60 -2.27 -16.84
N GLY A 53 9.91 -3.12 -15.86
CA GLY A 53 10.90 -2.86 -14.81
C GLY A 53 10.43 -1.93 -13.67
N SER A 54 9.14 -1.57 -13.62
CA SER A 54 8.53 -0.75 -12.57
C SER A 54 7.39 -1.49 -11.89
N TYR A 55 7.25 -1.29 -10.58
CA TYR A 55 6.30 -2.02 -9.75
C TYR A 55 5.37 -1.09 -8.98
N THR A 56 4.15 -1.55 -8.74
CA THR A 56 3.17 -0.87 -7.91
C THR A 56 2.60 -1.81 -6.83
N ILE A 57 2.08 -1.21 -5.76
CA ILE A 57 1.36 -1.92 -4.71
C ILE A 57 -0.10 -2.08 -5.14
N GLY A 58 -0.59 -3.32 -5.08
CA GLY A 58 -1.99 -3.66 -5.28
C GLY A 58 -2.56 -4.41 -4.08
N PHE A 59 -3.89 -4.53 -4.06
CA PHE A 59 -4.64 -5.24 -3.04
C PHE A 59 -5.55 -6.30 -3.66
N VAL A 60 -5.41 -7.55 -3.22
CA VAL A 60 -6.22 -8.67 -3.74
C VAL A 60 -7.65 -8.58 -3.21
N THR A 61 -8.59 -8.31 -4.12
CA THR A 61 -10.05 -8.24 -3.88
C THR A 61 -10.73 -9.61 -4.03
N GLY A 62 -10.15 -10.49 -4.84
CA GLY A 62 -10.71 -11.81 -5.14
C GLY A 62 -9.77 -12.67 -5.97
N LYS A 63 -10.15 -13.93 -6.14
CA LYS A 63 -9.49 -14.91 -7.00
C LYS A 63 -10.55 -15.61 -7.82
N GLU A 64 -10.34 -15.69 -9.12
CA GLU A 64 -11.23 -16.42 -10.02
C GLU A 64 -10.96 -17.93 -9.90
N LYS A 65 -12.01 -18.72 -9.70
CA LYS A 65 -11.88 -20.17 -9.51
C LYS A 65 -11.58 -20.84 -10.84
N GLY A 66 -10.50 -21.62 -10.89
CA GLY A 66 -10.15 -22.43 -12.06
C GLY A 66 -9.41 -21.69 -13.18
N THR A 67 -9.27 -20.36 -13.13
CA THR A 67 -8.56 -19.59 -14.17
C THR A 67 -7.11 -19.24 -13.80
N GLY A 68 -6.76 -19.30 -12.51
CA GLY A 68 -5.44 -18.85 -12.02
C GLY A 68 -5.27 -17.33 -11.98
N MET A 69 -6.37 -16.57 -12.12
CA MET A 69 -6.35 -15.10 -12.14
C MET A 69 -6.70 -14.50 -10.77
N LEU A 70 -6.02 -13.39 -10.45
CA LEU A 70 -6.26 -12.56 -9.27
C LEU A 70 -6.87 -11.22 -9.65
N ASN A 71 -7.86 -10.80 -8.87
CA ASN A 71 -8.53 -9.52 -9.01
C ASN A 71 -7.91 -8.51 -8.07
N ILE A 72 -7.19 -7.53 -8.61
CA ILE A 72 -6.31 -6.62 -7.88
C ILE A 72 -6.78 -5.18 -8.06
N PHE A 73 -6.96 -4.47 -6.95
CA PHE A 73 -7.13 -3.01 -6.97
C PHE A 73 -5.79 -2.32 -6.77
N VAL A 74 -5.45 -1.39 -7.64
CA VAL A 74 -4.24 -0.55 -7.55
C VAL A 74 -4.68 0.88 -7.24
N PRO A 75 -4.43 1.40 -6.03
CA PRO A 75 -4.85 2.76 -5.65
C PRO A 75 -4.05 3.83 -6.40
N THR A 76 -4.64 5.02 -6.51
CA THR A 76 -3.93 6.26 -6.87
C THR A 76 -3.50 7.06 -5.65
N VAL A 77 -2.37 7.75 -5.74
CA VAL A 77 -1.92 8.74 -4.74
C VAL A 77 -2.47 10.12 -5.12
N PRO A 78 -2.93 10.97 -4.18
CA PRO A 78 -3.13 10.72 -2.75
C PRO A 78 -4.48 10.05 -2.42
N ASN A 79 -5.40 9.94 -3.39
CA ASN A 79 -6.74 9.43 -3.17
C ASN A 79 -6.81 7.90 -3.29
N VAL A 80 -6.60 7.20 -2.16
CA VAL A 80 -6.65 5.73 -2.08
C VAL A 80 -8.04 5.10 -2.34
N SER A 81 -9.08 5.91 -2.52
CA SER A 81 -10.41 5.41 -2.94
C SER A 81 -10.57 5.29 -4.46
N THR A 82 -9.72 5.95 -5.24
CA THR A 82 -9.66 5.82 -6.70
C THR A 82 -8.46 4.96 -7.10
N GLY A 83 -8.54 4.33 -8.27
CA GLY A 83 -7.55 3.35 -8.68
C GLY A 83 -7.93 2.59 -9.95
N PHE A 84 -7.04 1.69 -10.36
CA PHE A 84 -7.30 0.73 -11.43
C PHE A 84 -7.77 -0.61 -10.84
N TYR A 85 -8.63 -1.30 -11.58
CA TYR A 85 -8.96 -2.69 -11.31
C TYR A 85 -8.31 -3.56 -12.39
N LEU A 86 -7.48 -4.51 -11.95
CA LEU A 86 -6.68 -5.35 -12.83
C LEU A 86 -7.02 -6.82 -12.57
N ILE A 87 -7.03 -7.62 -13.64
CA ILE A 87 -7.14 -9.08 -13.57
C ILE A 87 -5.80 -9.62 -14.05
N VAL A 88 -5.02 -10.21 -13.14
CA VAL A 88 -3.60 -10.55 -13.36
C VAL A 88 -3.37 -12.03 -13.06
N PRO A 89 -2.59 -12.77 -13.88
CA PRO A 89 -2.17 -14.13 -13.56
C PRO A 89 -1.46 -14.22 -12.20
N GLU A 90 -1.79 -15.22 -11.38
CA GLU A 90 -1.24 -15.39 -10.02
C GLU A 90 0.29 -15.56 -9.98
N ASP A 91 0.89 -16.08 -11.05
CA ASP A 91 2.35 -16.24 -11.21
C ASP A 91 3.09 -14.93 -11.48
N LYS A 92 2.39 -13.86 -11.88
CA LYS A 92 2.94 -12.51 -12.11
C LYS A 92 2.81 -11.57 -10.91
N VAL A 93 2.47 -12.11 -9.74
CA VAL A 93 2.08 -11.34 -8.55
C VAL A 93 2.92 -11.76 -7.35
N GLU A 94 3.73 -10.86 -6.82
CA GLU A 94 4.55 -11.12 -5.63
C GLU A 94 3.79 -10.68 -4.37
N LYS A 95 3.56 -11.61 -3.42
CA LYS A 95 2.88 -11.29 -2.16
C LYS A 95 3.82 -10.55 -1.22
N LEU A 96 3.38 -9.39 -0.72
CA LEU A 96 4.14 -8.60 0.24
C LEU A 96 3.74 -8.95 1.68
N ASN A 97 4.72 -9.30 2.51
CA ASN A 97 4.50 -9.61 3.93
C ASN A 97 4.38 -8.32 4.78
N ILE A 98 3.38 -7.50 4.49
CA ILE A 98 3.04 -6.28 5.22
C ILE A 98 1.52 -6.19 5.43
N SER A 99 1.08 -5.47 6.46
CA SER A 99 -0.35 -5.26 6.68
C SER A 99 -0.94 -4.36 5.58
N VAL A 100 -2.23 -4.54 5.27
CA VAL A 100 -2.96 -3.64 4.36
C VAL A 100 -2.90 -2.19 4.86
N GLY A 101 -2.93 -1.97 6.18
CA GLY A 101 -2.80 -0.65 6.78
C GLY A 101 -1.44 -0.01 6.52
N ASP A 102 -0.35 -0.76 6.62
CA ASP A 102 1.01 -0.25 6.35
C ASP A 102 1.23 -0.01 4.87
N ALA A 103 0.76 -0.90 4.01
CA ALA A 103 0.76 -0.70 2.56
C ALA A 103 0.04 0.59 2.14
N ILE A 104 -1.11 0.88 2.76
CA ILE A 104 -1.83 2.14 2.54
C ILE A 104 -1.00 3.36 2.99
N LYS A 105 -0.28 3.28 4.12
CA LYS A 105 0.67 4.35 4.55
C LYS A 105 1.81 4.54 3.55
N ILE A 106 2.40 3.46 3.02
CA ILE A 106 3.45 3.53 1.97
C ILE A 106 2.90 4.30 0.76
N VAL A 107 1.74 3.90 0.24
CA VAL A 107 1.11 4.52 -0.94
C VAL A 107 0.85 6.01 -0.71
N ILE A 108 0.21 6.39 0.41
CA ILE A 108 -0.16 7.79 0.69
C ILE A 108 1.07 8.67 0.92
N SER A 109 2.09 8.15 1.59
CA SER A 109 3.34 8.87 1.85
C SER A 109 4.28 8.97 0.63
N GLY A 110 3.89 8.40 -0.53
CA GLY A 110 4.74 8.35 -1.71
C GLY A 110 6.01 7.50 -1.51
N GLY A 111 5.96 6.51 -0.61
CA GLY A 111 7.10 5.66 -0.25
C GLY A 111 7.98 6.17 0.89
N LEU A 112 7.68 7.33 1.49
CA LEU A 112 8.45 7.86 2.63
C LEU A 112 8.23 7.08 3.94
N PHE A 113 7.10 6.38 4.06
CA PHE A 113 6.87 5.43 5.15
C PHE A 113 7.50 4.08 4.79
N SER A 114 8.54 3.66 5.53
CA SER A 114 9.01 2.27 5.50
C SER A 114 8.48 1.54 6.74
N PRO A 115 7.63 0.50 6.61
CA PRO A 115 7.31 -0.35 7.75
C PRO A 115 8.57 -1.02 8.29
N GLU A 116 8.68 -1.18 9.61
CA GLU A 116 9.81 -1.87 10.21
C GLU A 116 9.84 -3.34 9.73
N ARG A 117 10.85 -3.66 8.91
CA ARG A 117 11.14 -5.05 8.53
C ARG A 117 11.70 -5.78 9.74
N ASN A 118 10.82 -6.36 10.54
CA ASN A 118 11.17 -7.39 11.53
C ASN A 118 11.78 -8.60 10.79
N GLY A 119 13.11 -8.61 10.66
CA GLY A 119 13.87 -9.69 10.05
C GLY A 119 14.69 -9.28 8.82
N THR A 120 15.99 -9.08 9.06
CA THR A 120 17.10 -9.33 8.13
C THR A 120 16.94 -8.88 6.67
N HIS A 121 17.52 -7.72 6.35
CA HIS A 121 18.58 -7.72 5.34
C HIS A 121 19.61 -6.65 5.71
N GLN A 122 20.71 -7.09 6.34
CA GLN A 122 21.82 -6.23 6.68
C GLN A 122 22.55 -5.80 5.40
N ASP A 123 22.94 -4.54 5.40
CA ASP A 123 23.62 -3.84 4.32
C ASP A 123 24.82 -4.62 3.75
N ARG A 124 24.91 -4.70 2.41
CA ARG A 124 26.04 -5.27 1.65
C ARG A 124 26.72 -4.24 0.74
N SER A 125 26.56 -2.94 1.01
CA SER A 125 27.14 -1.85 0.22
C SER A 125 28.58 -1.47 0.58
N ASN A 126 29.38 -2.36 1.19
CA ASN A 126 30.77 -2.05 1.55
C ASN A 126 31.77 -3.20 1.32
N ARG A 127 31.97 -3.60 0.05
CA ARG A 127 33.15 -4.38 -0.38
C ARG A 127 33.45 -4.25 -1.88
N SER A 128 33.81 -3.06 -2.37
CA SER A 128 34.50 -2.93 -3.66
C SER A 128 35.28 -1.61 -3.82
N GLU A 129 36.09 -1.22 -2.84
CA GLU A 129 37.02 -0.10 -2.99
C GLU A 129 38.32 -0.33 -2.20
N LYS A 130 39.07 -1.38 -2.61
CA LYS A 130 40.50 -1.52 -2.34
C LYS A 130 41.14 -2.62 -3.20
N THR A 131 41.66 -2.20 -4.35
CA THR A 131 42.70 -2.86 -5.13
C THR A 131 43.61 -1.77 -5.68
#